data_AF-A0A392UQ65-F1
#
_entry.id   AF-A0A392UQ65-F1
#
_cell.length_a   1.000
_cell.length_b   1.000
_cell.length_c   1.000
_cell.angle_alpha   90.00
_cell.angle_beta   90.00
_cell.angle_gamma   90.00
#
_symmetry.space_group_name_H-M   'P 1'
#
loop_
_entity.id
_entity.type
_entity.pdbx_description
1 polymer ?
#
loop_
_entity_poly.entity_id
_entity_poly.type
_entity_poly.pdbx_seq_one_letter_code
_entity_poly.pdbx_strand_id
1 'polypeptide(L)' 'MRRVRELVRREKVDILALQEAKIEGANNSLCREVWGYDNVVWISNPTIGRSGGLITLWNKEKGSLVHSFQG' A
#
# COMPACT_ATOMS: atom_id res chain seq x y z
N MET A 1 6.05 10.62 3.63
CA MET A 1 6.34 9.24 3.14
C MET A 1 7.82 8.84 3.11
N ARG A 2 8.80 9.76 3.20
CA ARG A 2 10.25 9.42 3.10
C ARG A 2 10.74 8.29 4.02
N ARG A 3 10.37 8.31 5.31
CA ARG A 3 10.79 7.27 6.29
C ARG A 3 10.22 5.88 5.98
N VAL A 4 8.98 5.80 5.50
CA VAL A 4 8.35 4.53 5.12
C VAL A 4 9.08 3.93 3.91
N ARG A 5 9.40 4.76 2.92
CA ARG A 5 10.20 4.35 1.76
C ARG A 5 11.60 3.89 2.13
N GLU A 6 12.27 4.58 3.05
CA GLU A 6 13.58 4.16 3.56
C GLU A 6 13.48 2.78 4.24
N LEU A 7 12.42 2.54 5.01
CA LEU A 7 12.15 1.25 5.66
C LEU A 7 11.90 0.14 4.62
N VAL A 8 11.05 0.38 3.62
CA VAL A 8 10.78 -0.58 2.52
C VAL A 8 12.08 -1.01 1.85
N ARG A 9 12.96 -0.04 1.54
CA ARG A 9 14.24 -0.31 0.89
C ARG A 9 15.21 -1.05 1.79
N ARG A 10 15.33 -0.64 3.06
CA ARG A 10 16.30 -1.22 4.00
C ARG A 10 15.95 -2.66 4.35
N GLU A 11 14.68 -2.93 4.61
CA GLU A 11 14.20 -4.26 5.03
C GLU A 11 13.85 -5.16 3.84
N LYS A 12 14.00 -4.67 2.60
CA LYS A 12 13.65 -5.40 1.36
C LYS A 12 12.23 -5.98 1.42
N VAL A 13 11.28 -5.14 1.81
CA VAL A 13 9.88 -5.53 2.03
C VAL A 13 9.25 -6.03 0.74
N ASP A 14 8.65 -7.22 0.77
CA ASP A 14 7.87 -7.75 -0.36
C ASP A 14 6.40 -7.28 -0.32
N ILE A 15 5.84 -7.08 0.88
CA ILE A 15 4.45 -6.63 1.13
C ILE A 15 4.44 -5.60 2.27
N LEU A 16 3.79 -4.46 2.05
CA LEU A 16 3.57 -3.40 3.03
C LEU A 16 2.07 -3.20 3.27
N ALA A 17 1.64 -3.20 4.53
CA ALA A 17 0.27 -2.86 4.92
C ALA A 17 0.29 -1.64 5.85
N LEU A 18 -0.50 -0.61 5.54
CA LEU A 18 -0.62 0.61 6.34
C LEU A 18 -2.08 0.78 6.79
N GLN A 19 -2.28 0.85 8.10
CA GLN A 19 -3.57 1.10 8.76
C GLN A 19 -3.74 2.57 9.14
N GLU A 20 -4.99 2.98 9.36
CA GLU A 20 -5.37 4.34 9.76
C GLU A 20 -4.85 5.44 8.82
N ALA A 21 -4.55 5.05 7.58
CA ALA A 21 -4.08 5.98 6.58
C ALA A 21 -5.32 6.74 6.09
N LYS A 22 -5.47 8.02 6.48
CA LYS A 22 -6.44 8.97 5.90
C LYS A 22 -6.07 9.27 4.45
N ILE A 23 -6.04 8.24 3.63
CA ILE A 23 -5.79 8.33 2.21
C ILE A 23 -7.15 8.30 1.53
N GLU A 24 -7.95 9.34 1.78
CA GLU A 24 -9.02 9.74 0.88
C GLU A 24 -8.36 10.09 -0.46
N GLY A 25 -8.22 9.12 -1.36
CA GLY A 25 -7.57 9.33 -2.66
C GLY A 25 -6.26 8.56 -2.88
N ALA A 26 -6.17 7.32 -2.38
CA ALA A 26 -5.06 6.44 -2.72
C ALA A 26 -4.99 6.34 -4.25
N ASN A 27 -3.82 6.65 -4.80
CA ASN A 27 -3.60 6.70 -6.23
C ASN A 27 -2.20 6.18 -6.56
N ASN A 28 -1.99 5.89 -7.84
CA ASN A 28 -0.73 5.31 -8.30
C ASN A 28 0.49 6.17 -7.96
N SER A 29 0.37 7.50 -7.98
CA SER A 29 1.48 8.41 -7.68
C SER A 29 1.90 8.30 -6.21
N LEU A 30 0.92 8.35 -5.29
CA LEU A 30 1.18 8.22 -3.86
C LEU A 30 1.77 6.86 -3.52
N CYS A 31 1.21 5.77 -4.07
CA CYS A 31 1.69 4.41 -3.83
C CYS A 31 3.13 4.21 -4.32
N ARG A 32 3.49 4.76 -5.48
CA ARG A 32 4.88 4.76 -5.98
C ARG A 32 5.79 5.60 -5.10
N GLU A 33 5.34 6.72 -4.56
CA GLU A 33 6.15 7.54 -3.65
C GLU A 33 6.45 6.80 -2.34
N VAL A 34 5.46 6.10 -1.78
CA VAL A 34 5.59 5.27 -0.57
C VAL A 34 6.52 4.08 -0.82
N TRP A 35 6.32 3.36 -1.92
CA TRP A 35 7.10 2.17 -2.26
C TRP A 35 8.53 2.50 -2.68
N GLY A 36 8.71 3.59 -3.45
CA GLY A 36 10.00 4.07 -3.92
C GLY A 36 10.51 3.45 -5.21
N TYR A 37 9.70 2.65 -5.91
CA TYR A 37 9.97 2.05 -7.21
C TYR A 37 8.66 1.89 -8.01
N ASP A 38 8.76 1.70 -9.32
CA ASP A 38 7.59 1.53 -10.20
C ASP A 38 7.00 0.12 -10.18
N ASN A 39 7.69 -0.85 -9.57
CA ASN A 39 7.28 -2.26 -9.48
C ASN A 39 6.29 -2.53 -8.34
N VAL A 40 5.36 -1.60 -8.10
CA VAL A 40 4.36 -1.71 -7.03
C VAL A 40 2.96 -1.93 -7.57
N VAL A 41 2.24 -2.84 -6.96
CA VAL A 41 0.79 -2.98 -7.07
C VAL A 41 0.19 -2.71 -5.69
N TRP A 42 -1.05 -2.23 -5.65
CA TRP A 42 -1.69 -1.88 -4.40
C TRP A 42 -3.20 -2.11 -4.46
N ILE A 43 -3.79 -2.27 -3.28
CA ILE A 43 -5.23 -2.23 -3.06
C ILE A 43 -5.51 -1.39 -1.82
N SER A 44 -6.57 -0.59 -1.86
CA SER A 44 -7.09 0.10 -0.69
C SER A 44 -8.48 -0.40 -0.34
N ASN A 45 -8.75 -0.55 0.95
CA ASN A 45 -10.09 -0.57 1.48
C ASN A 45 -10.38 0.81 2.10
N PRO A 46 -11.04 1.71 1.35
CA PRO A 46 -11.35 3.05 1.84
C PRO A 46 -12.35 2.95 3.00
N THR A 47 -12.17 3.80 4.00
CA THR A 47 -13.07 3.85 5.15
C THR A 47 -14.49 4.23 4.73
N ILE A 48 -15.47 3.43 5.11
CA ILE A 48 -16.88 3.85 5.22
C ILE A 48 -17.17 4.10 6.71
N GLY A 49 -17.10 5.35 7.17
CA GLY A 49 -17.42 5.72 8.55
C GLY A 49 -16.21 5.83 9.50
N ARG A 50 -16.21 5.08 10.62
CA ARG A 50 -15.20 5.19 11.71
C ARG A 50 -14.11 4.11 11.68
N SER A 51 -14.20 3.14 10.77
CA SER A 51 -13.26 2.03 10.62
C SER A 51 -12.01 2.49 9.84
N GLY A 52 -10.87 2.59 10.51
CA GLY A 52 -9.61 3.06 9.90
C GLY A 52 -9.28 2.32 8.60
N GLY A 53 -8.97 3.08 7.54
CA GLY A 53 -8.71 2.54 6.21
C GLY A 53 -7.43 1.71 6.17
N LEU A 54 -7.40 0.74 5.26
CA LEU A 54 -6.24 -0.13 5.03
C LEU A 54 -5.75 0.05 3.59
N ILE A 55 -4.45 0.25 3.42
CA ILE A 55 -3.80 0.14 2.12
C ILE A 55 -2.73 -0.94 2.18
N THR A 56 -2.76 -1.84 1.20
CA THR A 56 -1.77 -2.90 1.03
C THR A 56 -1.05 -2.68 -0.29
N LEU A 57 0.28 -2.69 -0.26
CA LEU A 57 1.17 -2.54 -1.40
C LEU A 57 2.10 -3.76 -1.47
N TRP A 58 2.44 -4.21 -2.68
CA TRP A 58 3.37 -5.32 -2.85
C TRP A 58 4.17 -5.21 -4.14
N ASN A 59 5.30 -5.91 -4.18
CA ASN A 59 6.11 -6.04 -5.38
C ASN A 59 5.38 -6.86 -6.45
N LYS A 60 5.19 -6.28 -7.64
CA LYS A 60 4.52 -6.92 -8.79
C LYS A 60 5.17 -8.26 -9.21
N GLU A 61 6.48 -8.40 -9.00
CA GLU A 61 7.24 -9.59 -9.38
C GLU A 61 7.12 -10.72 -8.35
N LYS A 62 6.64 -10.42 -7.14
CA LYS A 62 6.54 -11.38 -6.04
C LYS A 62 5.16 -12.01 -5.91
N GLY A 63 4.14 -11.38 -6.50
CA GLY A 63 2.79 -11.89 -6.43
C GLY A 63 1.79 -11.05 -7.20
N SER A 64 0.60 -11.64 -7.35
CA SER A 64 -0.56 -10.99 -7.96
C SER A 64 -1.75 -11.09 -7.02
N LEU A 65 -2.67 -10.14 -7.12
CA LEU A 65 -3.93 -10.20 -6.38
C LEU A 65 -4.83 -11.23 -7.04
N VAL A 66 -5.11 -12.34 -6.35
CA VAL A 66 -6.06 -13.36 -6.83
C VAL A 66 -7.48 -13.01 -6.40
N HIS A 67 -7.65 -12.54 -5.16
CA HIS A 67 -8.95 -12.17 -4.61
C HIS A 67 -8.80 -11.12 -3.51
N SER A 68 -9.81 -10.27 -3.37
CA SER A 68 -9.95 -9.33 -2.25
C SER A 68 -11.39 -9.35 -1.75
N PHE A 69 -11.57 -9.45 -0.44
CA PHE A 69 -12.86 -9.34 0.21
C PHE A 69 -12.89 -8.08 1.08
N GLN A 70 -13.99 -7.34 0.99
CA GLN A 70 -14.30 -6.21 1.85
C GLN A 70 -15.64 -6.55 2.49
N GLY A 71 -15.62 -6.80 3.80
CA GLY A 71 -16.79 -7.20 4.58
C GLY A 71 -17.71 -6.05 4.90
#